data_AF-A0A6L9UMD6-F1
#
_entry.id   AF-A0A6L9UMD6-F1
#
_cell.length_a   1.000
_cell.length_b   1.000
_cell.length_c   1.000
_cell.angle_alpha   90.00
_cell.angle_beta   90.00
_cell.angle_gamma   90.00
#
_symmetry.space_group_name_H-M   'P 1'
#
loop_
_entity.id
_entity.type
_entity.pdbx_description
1 polymer ?
#
loop_
_entity_poly.entity_id
_entity_poly.type
_entity_poly.pdbx_seq_one_letter_code
_entity_poly.pdbx_strand_id
1 'polypeptide(L)'
;MQSDFWSRTVTIEISSHEKAKINNVRQAAEFLLKSWRGPKDDLYKQAVIQCTHAIKGEAPADAALLHFLVAAKQSKARIELSEDWSKPDEFVSGLWRECERILRTSIDERSTDT
;
A
#
# COMPACT_ATOMS: atom_id res chain seq x y z
N MET A 1 -12.62 -4.41 19.67
CA MET A 1 -11.52 -5.00 18.90
C MET A 1 -11.33 -4.17 17.65
N GLN A 2 -10.15 -3.60 17.42
CA GLN A 2 -9.83 -3.05 16.10
C GLN A 2 -9.78 -4.21 15.12
N SER A 3 -10.34 -3.99 13.93
CA SER A 3 -10.34 -5.00 12.86
C SER A 3 -8.96 -5.05 12.23
N ASP A 4 -8.35 -6.24 12.16
CA ASP A 4 -7.10 -6.47 11.40
C ASP A 4 -7.33 -6.43 9.89
N PHE A 5 -8.60 -6.44 9.45
CA PHE A 5 -8.96 -6.38 8.04
C PHE A 5 -8.78 -4.97 7.49
N TRP A 6 -8.28 -4.92 6.26
CA TRP A 6 -8.20 -3.72 5.48
C TRP A 6 -9.56 -3.35 4.88
N SER A 7 -9.77 -2.07 4.67
CA SER A 7 -10.90 -1.55 3.90
C SER A 7 -10.91 -2.04 2.44
N ARG A 8 -9.77 -2.52 1.92
CA ARG A 8 -9.61 -2.97 0.53
C ARG A 8 -8.77 -4.24 0.45
N THR A 9 -9.11 -5.11 -0.50
CA THR A 9 -8.25 -6.22 -0.88
C THR A 9 -7.19 -5.72 -1.86
N VAL A 10 -5.94 -6.02 -1.57
CA VAL A 10 -4.78 -5.72 -2.41
C VAL A 10 -4.36 -7.01 -3.11
N THR A 11 -4.35 -7.00 -4.43
CA THR A 11 -3.81 -8.10 -5.25
C THR A 11 -2.46 -7.69 -5.80
N ILE A 12 -1.42 -8.50 -5.57
CA ILE A 12 -0.04 -8.20 -5.97
C ILE A 12 0.46 -9.29 -6.89
N GLU A 13 1.03 -8.91 -8.02
CA GLU A 13 1.72 -9.83 -8.92
C GLU A 13 3.11 -10.17 -8.34
N ILE A 14 3.33 -11.44 -7.99
CA ILE A 14 4.63 -11.97 -7.54
C ILE A 14 5.43 -12.45 -8.76
N SER A 15 4.75 -13.08 -9.70
CA SER A 15 5.27 -13.52 -11.00
C SER A 15 4.14 -13.55 -12.05
N SER A 16 4.48 -13.81 -13.31
CA SER A 16 3.50 -13.83 -14.42
C SER A 16 2.33 -14.80 -14.22
N HIS A 17 2.47 -15.79 -13.34
CA HIS A 17 1.44 -16.79 -13.05
C HIS A 17 1.04 -16.82 -11.57
N GLU A 18 1.61 -15.95 -10.74
CA GLU A 18 1.39 -15.97 -9.29
C GLU A 18 0.97 -14.58 -8.80
N LYS A 19 -0.23 -14.51 -8.23
CA LYS A 19 -0.78 -13.33 -7.58
C LYS A 19 -1.07 -13.63 -6.11
N ALA A 20 -0.67 -12.75 -5.21
CA ALA A 20 -1.07 -12.78 -3.81
C ALA A 20 -2.27 -11.86 -3.59
N LYS A 21 -3.30 -12.34 -2.89
CA LYS A 21 -4.41 -11.52 -2.41
C LYS A 21 -4.22 -11.26 -0.92
N ILE A 22 -4.23 -9.99 -0.54
CA ILE A 22 -3.96 -9.51 0.80
C ILE A 22 -5.14 -8.65 1.24
N ASN A 23 -5.83 -9.04 2.30
CA ASN A 23 -7.01 -8.33 2.81
C ASN A 23 -6.91 -7.96 4.29
N ASN A 24 -5.78 -8.22 4.92
CA ASN A 24 -5.54 -7.87 6.32
C ASN A 24 -4.05 -7.60 6.57
N VAL A 25 -3.78 -6.94 7.69
CA VAL A 25 -2.44 -6.52 8.11
C VAL A 25 -1.51 -7.73 8.28
N ARG A 26 -2.02 -8.87 8.74
CA ARG A 26 -1.21 -10.08 8.98
C ARG A 26 -0.68 -10.67 7.68
N GLN A 27 -1.54 -10.79 6.67
CA GLN A 27 -1.14 -11.22 5.33
C GLN A 27 -0.14 -10.24 4.70
N ALA A 28 -0.32 -8.93 4.93
CA ALA A 28 0.61 -7.92 4.45
C ALA A 28 2.00 -8.05 5.08
N ALA A 29 2.05 -8.24 6.41
CA ALA A 29 3.29 -8.50 7.12
C ALA A 29 3.97 -9.79 6.64
N GLU A 30 3.21 -10.86 6.45
CA GLU A 30 3.72 -12.11 5.93
C GLU A 30 4.30 -11.96 4.52
N PHE A 31 3.61 -11.23 3.64
CA PHE A 31 4.09 -10.91 2.30
C PHE A 31 5.40 -10.13 2.33
N LEU A 32 5.48 -9.08 3.16
CA LEU A 32 6.70 -8.26 3.32
C LEU A 32 7.89 -9.08 3.81
N LEU A 33 7.66 -10.09 4.65
CA LEU A 33 8.73 -10.91 5.22
C LEU A 33 9.16 -12.07 4.32
N LYS A 34 8.22 -12.70 3.61
CA LYS A 34 8.47 -13.95 2.88
C LYS A 34 8.55 -13.78 1.36
N SER A 35 7.75 -12.89 0.79
CA SER A 35 7.51 -12.82 -0.66
C SER A 35 7.97 -11.51 -1.29
N TRP A 36 8.43 -10.54 -0.49
CA TRP A 36 8.92 -9.25 -0.98
C TRP A 36 10.18 -9.39 -1.84
N ARG A 37 10.09 -8.93 -3.09
CA ARG A 37 11.22 -8.90 -4.03
C ARG A 37 11.79 -7.50 -4.27
N GLY A 38 11.17 -6.48 -3.68
CA GLY A 38 11.63 -5.10 -3.79
C GLY A 38 12.84 -4.79 -2.90
N PRO A 39 13.40 -3.58 -3.01
CA PRO A 39 14.44 -3.12 -2.09
C PRO A 39 13.92 -3.09 -0.64
N LYS A 40 14.81 -3.37 0.32
CA LYS A 40 14.54 -3.26 1.76
C LYS A 40 14.91 -1.87 2.28
N ASP A 41 14.42 -0.85 1.58
CA ASP A 41 14.66 0.56 1.87
C ASP A 41 13.85 1.04 3.08
N ASP A 42 13.90 2.35 3.35
CA ASP A 42 13.19 2.90 4.51
C ASP A 42 11.67 2.83 4.36
N LEU A 43 11.13 2.86 3.14
CA LEU A 43 9.70 2.68 2.90
C LEU A 43 9.26 1.24 3.20
N TYR A 44 10.07 0.26 2.81
CA TYR A 44 9.85 -1.13 3.22
C TYR A 44 9.86 -1.29 4.76
N LYS A 45 10.86 -0.72 5.44
CA LYS A 45 10.94 -0.79 6.91
C LYS A 45 9.74 -0.14 7.56
N GLN A 46 9.32 1.03 7.07
CA GLN A 46 8.13 1.71 7.57
C GLN A 46 6.87 0.84 7.37
N ALA A 47 6.70 0.21 6.22
CA ALA A 47 5.59 -0.71 5.99
C ALA A 47 5.58 -1.88 7.00
N VAL A 48 6.75 -2.48 7.29
CA VAL A 48 6.87 -3.56 8.29
C VAL A 48 6.54 -3.07 9.70
N ILE A 49 7.06 -1.90 10.09
CA ILE A 49 6.80 -1.29 11.41
C ILE A 49 5.31 -1.00 11.58
N GLN A 50 4.68 -0.39 10.59
CA GLN A 50 3.26 -0.04 10.66
C GLN A 50 2.36 -1.27 10.66
N CYS A 51 2.70 -2.32 9.91
CA CYS A 51 1.99 -3.60 10.03
C CYS A 51 2.14 -4.19 11.44
N THR A 52 3.31 -4.06 12.06
CA THR A 52 3.54 -4.53 13.43
C THR A 52 2.72 -3.76 14.45
N HIS A 53 2.68 -2.43 14.36
CA HIS A 53 1.86 -1.59 15.24
C HIS A 53 0.38 -1.91 15.07
N ALA A 54 -0.10 -2.09 13.84
CA ALA A 54 -1.49 -2.43 13.59
C ALA A 54 -1.88 -3.82 14.14
N ILE A 55 -1.01 -4.84 14.03
CA ILE A 55 -1.22 -6.17 14.65
C ILE A 55 -1.32 -6.07 16.19
N LYS A 56 -0.60 -5.12 16.80
CA LYS A 56 -0.67 -4.86 18.25
C LYS A 56 -1.87 -4.00 18.66
N GLY A 57 -2.65 -3.49 17.71
CA GLY A 57 -3.73 -2.52 17.97
C GLY A 57 -3.24 -1.12 18.35
N GLU A 58 -1.98 -0.81 18.07
CA GLU A 58 -1.35 0.50 18.32
C GLU A 58 -1.61 1.49 17.18
N ALA A 59 -1.99 0.99 16.00
CA ALA A 59 -2.30 1.78 14.82
C ALA A 59 -3.50 1.21 14.04
N PRO A 60 -4.28 2.05 13.33
CA PRO A 60 -5.34 1.55 12.45
C PRO A 60 -4.81 0.67 11.32
N ALA A 61 -5.54 -0.39 10.96
CA ALA A 61 -5.18 -1.29 9.88
C ALA A 61 -5.00 -0.58 8.53
N ASP A 62 -5.82 0.43 8.24
CA ASP A 62 -5.72 1.23 7.00
C ASP A 62 -4.49 2.15 6.97
N ALA A 63 -3.95 2.55 8.13
CA ALA A 63 -2.69 3.28 8.18
C ALA A 63 -1.52 2.36 7.74
N ALA A 64 -1.55 1.09 8.13
CA ALA A 64 -0.60 0.09 7.65
C ALA A 64 -0.76 -0.21 6.15
N LEU A 65 -2.00 -0.26 5.65
CA LEU A 65 -2.28 -0.38 4.22
C LEU A 65 -1.63 0.75 3.41
N LEU A 66 -1.75 2.00 3.86
CA LEU A 66 -1.16 3.13 3.15
C LEU A 66 0.37 2.99 3.01
N HIS A 67 1.07 2.64 4.09
CA HIS A 67 2.52 2.44 4.06
C HIS A 67 2.91 1.25 3.18
N PHE A 68 2.11 0.19 3.21
CA PHE A 68 2.29 -0.97 2.34
C PHE A 68 2.20 -0.57 0.85
N LEU A 69 1.19 0.20 0.47
CA LEU A 69 1.00 0.65 -0.91
C LEU A 69 2.12 1.59 -1.37
N VAL A 70 2.59 2.48 -0.50
CA VAL A 70 3.73 3.36 -0.79
C VAL A 70 5.00 2.54 -1.05
N ALA A 71 5.32 1.58 -0.18
CA ALA A 71 6.48 0.71 -0.37
C ALA A 71 6.37 -0.09 -1.68
N ALA A 72 5.19 -0.62 -1.98
CA ALA A 72 4.97 -1.46 -3.16
C ALA A 72 4.96 -0.65 -4.47
N LYS A 73 4.51 0.61 -4.42
CA LYS A 73 4.68 1.55 -5.52
C LYS A 73 6.16 1.88 -5.76
N GLN A 74 6.93 2.16 -4.71
CA GLN A 74 8.37 2.42 -4.82
C GLN A 74 9.12 1.24 -5.41
N SER A 75 8.78 0.02 -5.01
CA SER A 75 9.39 -1.20 -5.55
C SER A 75 8.95 -1.53 -6.98
N LYS A 76 8.09 -0.71 -7.60
CA LYS A 76 7.45 -0.96 -8.90
C LYS A 76 6.70 -2.29 -8.94
N ALA A 77 6.20 -2.77 -7.80
CA ALA A 77 5.36 -3.95 -7.76
C ALA A 77 4.05 -3.64 -8.51
N ARG A 78 3.55 -4.60 -9.27
CA ARG A 78 2.24 -4.48 -9.90
C ARG A 78 1.17 -4.83 -8.88
N ILE A 79 0.31 -3.87 -8.61
CA ILE A 79 -0.73 -3.96 -7.59
C ILE A 79 -2.07 -3.61 -8.25
N GLU A 80 -3.06 -4.43 -7.98
CA GLU A 80 -4.46 -4.19 -8.30
C GLU A 80 -5.21 -4.06 -6.97
N LEU A 81 -5.88 -2.93 -6.75
CA LEU A 81 -6.79 -2.77 -5.62
C LEU A 81 -8.17 -3.25 -6.03
N SER A 82 -8.86 -4.00 -5.15
CA SER A 82 -10.26 -4.34 -5.40
C SER A 82 -11.11 -3.07 -5.48
N GLU A 83 -12.00 -3.02 -6.47
CA GLU A 83 -13.07 -2.02 -6.59
C GLU A 83 -14.13 -2.22 -5.50
N ASP A 84 -13.75 -2.12 -4.22
CA ASP A 84 -14.76 -2.14 -3.16
C ASP A 84 -15.29 -0.72 -2.94
N TRP A 85 -16.24 -0.37 -3.82
CA TRP A 85 -17.03 0.87 -3.79
C TRP A 85 -18.15 0.84 -2.75
N SER A 86 -18.18 -0.15 -1.86
CA SER A 86 -19.26 -0.27 -0.90
C SER A 86 -19.26 0.83 0.18
N LYS A 87 -18.20 1.68 0.28
CA LYS A 87 -18.17 3.11 0.71
C LYS A 87 -16.71 3.62 0.96
N PRO A 88 -15.98 4.18 -0.02
CA PRO A 88 -14.85 5.04 0.34
C PRO A 88 -15.41 6.31 0.99
N ASP A 89 -14.99 6.63 2.22
CA ASP A 89 -15.36 7.92 2.80
C ASP A 89 -14.73 9.08 1.99
N GLU A 90 -15.27 10.27 2.18
CA GLU A 90 -14.84 11.47 1.46
C GLU A 90 -13.36 11.78 1.73
N PHE A 91 -12.86 11.40 2.91
CA PHE A 91 -11.48 11.60 3.33
C PHE A 91 -10.50 10.75 2.50
N VAL A 92 -10.75 9.43 2.38
CA VAL A 92 -9.89 8.52 1.59
C VAL A 92 -9.93 8.88 0.11
N SER A 93 -11.10 9.26 -0.41
CA SER A 93 -11.24 9.73 -1.78
C SER A 93 -10.48 11.03 -2.04
N GLY A 94 -10.53 11.97 -1.08
CA GLY A 94 -9.79 13.22 -1.13
C GLY A 94 -8.28 13.02 -1.07
N LEU A 95 -7.80 12.18 -0.15
CA LEU A 95 -6.39 11.86 0.02
C LEU A 95 -5.81 11.20 -1.24
N TRP A 96 -6.56 10.29 -1.85
CA TRP A 96 -6.12 9.62 -3.09
C TRP A 96 -5.98 10.61 -4.26
N ARG A 97 -6.98 11.48 -4.46
CA ARG A 97 -6.93 12.53 -5.50
C ARG A 97 -5.73 13.46 -5.30
N GLU A 98 -5.46 13.83 -4.05
CA GLU A 98 -4.36 14.72 -3.72
C GLU A 98 -3.00 14.04 -3.95
N CYS A 99 -2.86 12.77 -3.56
CA CYS A 99 -1.68 11.97 -3.89
C CYS A 99 -1.46 11.87 -5.41
N GLU A 100 -2.51 11.55 -6.19
CA GLU A 100 -2.44 11.49 -7.65
C GLU A 100 -2.04 12.84 -8.28
N ARG A 101 -2.56 13.95 -7.75
CA ARG A 101 -2.21 15.31 -8.17
C ARG A 101 -0.71 15.57 -7.97
N ILE A 102 -0.21 15.33 -6.76
CA ILE A 102 1.20 15.53 -6.40
C ILE A 102 2.11 14.72 -7.32
N LEU A 103 1.76 13.45 -7.54
CA LEU A 103 2.53 12.53 -8.38
C LEU A 103 2.52 12.93 -9.86
N ARG A 104 1.47 13.57 -10.36
CA ARG A 104 1.43 14.14 -11.72
C ARG A 104 2.29 15.39 -11.83
N THR A 105 2.21 16.31 -10.86
CA THR A 105 3.03 17.54 -10.87
C THR A 105 4.52 17.27 -10.80
N SER A 106 4.97 16.21 -10.09
CA SER A 106 6.39 15.83 -10.07
C SER A 106 6.94 15.28 -11.39
N ILE A 107 6.08 14.94 -12.36
CA ILE A 107 6.47 14.46 -13.70
C ILE A 107 6.64 15.63 -14.68
N ASP A 108 5.82 16.68 -14.56
CA ASP A 108 5.88 17.85 -15.45
C ASP A 108 7.10 18.75 -15.14
N GLU A 109 7.52 18.85 -13.88
CA GLU A 109 8.70 19.67 -13.49
C GLU A 109 10.05 19.11 -13.99
N ARG A 110 10.10 17.87 -14.50
CA ARG A 110 11.33 17.31 -15.11
C ARG A 110 11.42 17.47 -16.63
N SER A 111 10.40 18.06 -17.28
CA SER A 111 10.36 18.19 -18.74
C SER A 111 10.64 19.62 -19.24
N THR A 112 11.05 20.55 -18.38
CA THR A 112 11.32 21.96 -18.75
C THR A 112 12.75 22.43 -18.54
N ASP A 113 13.71 21.51 -18.31
CA ASP A 113 15.13 21.80 -18.50
C ASP A 113 15.61 21.14 -19.81
N THR A 114 15.48 21.87 -20.91
CA THR A 114 16.28 21.69 -22.13
C THR A 114 16.75 23.05 -22.60
#